data_AF-A0A4Q3CTL1-F1
#
_entry.id   AF-A0A4Q3CTL1-F1
#
_cell.length_a   1.000
_cell.length_b   1.000
_cell.length_c   1.000
_cell.angle_alpha   90.00
_cell.angle_beta   90.00
_cell.angle_gamma   90.00
#
_symmetry.space_group_name_H-M   'P 1'
#
loop_
_entity.id
_entity.type
_entity.pdbx_description
1 polymer ?
#
loop_
_entity_poly.entity_id
_entity_poly.type
_entity_poly.pdbx_seq_one_letter_code
_entity_poly.pdbx_strand_id
1 'polypeptide(L)' 'MTRPGRDRGAVLADLLADIRRAEAMAHIHDRAATDRDHHADAAQQADERAETDRRAARALIEQAFPGVTWTMIEKAAL' A
#
# COMPACT_ATOMS: atom_id res chain seq x y z
N MET A 1 -18.39 -8.99 27.70
CA MET A 1 -17.13 -9.55 27.16
C MET A 1 -17.05 -9.28 25.67
N THR A 2 -16.46 -8.15 25.27
CA THR A 2 -16.20 -7.81 23.87
C THR A 2 -14.74 -8.14 23.57
N ARG A 3 -14.48 -9.06 22.63
CA ARG A 3 -13.14 -9.31 22.07
C ARG A 3 -12.99 -8.37 20.86
N PRO A 4 -12.24 -7.25 20.93
CA PRO A 4 -12.05 -6.36 19.80
C PRO A 4 -10.62 -6.54 19.28
N GLY A 5 -10.32 -7.76 18.84
CA GLY A 5 -8.99 -8.12 18.31
C GLY A 5 -9.09 -8.84 16.97
N ARG A 6 -10.28 -8.83 16.35
CA ARG A 6 -10.47 -9.37 15.03
C ARG A 6 -9.89 -8.38 14.02
N ASP A 7 -8.77 -8.81 13.44
CA ASP A 7 -8.39 -8.59 12.05
C ASP A 7 -7.73 -7.27 11.62
N ARG A 8 -7.13 -6.47 12.51
CA ARG A 8 -6.21 -5.40 12.05
C ARG A 8 -4.99 -5.96 11.31
N GLY A 9 -4.46 -7.09 11.79
CA GLY A 9 -3.35 -7.79 11.14
C GLY A 9 -3.75 -8.41 9.80
N ALA A 10 -4.98 -8.94 9.69
CA ALA A 10 -5.49 -9.48 8.43
C ALA A 10 -5.74 -8.35 7.41
N VAL A 11 -6.33 -7.22 7.85
CA VAL A 11 -6.50 -6.02 7.01
C VAL A 11 -5.16 -5.50 6.51
N LEU A 12 -4.12 -5.46 7.37
CA LEU A 12 -2.78 -5.07 6.93
C LEU A 12 -2.19 -6.05 5.91
N ALA A 13 -2.38 -7.35 6.11
CA ALA A 13 -1.91 -8.37 5.18
C ALA A 13 -2.60 -8.26 3.81
N ASP A 14 -3.91 -8.00 3.79
CA ASP A 14 -4.69 -7.78 2.57
C ASP A 14 -4.21 -6.52 1.83
N LEU A 15 -4.01 -5.41 2.54
CA LEU A 15 -3.46 -4.17 1.96
C LEU A 15 -2.08 -4.37 1.34
N LEU A 16 -1.19 -5.10 2.01
CA LEU A 16 0.14 -5.42 1.48
C LEU A 16 0.08 -6.34 0.26
N ALA A 17 -0.88 -7.26 0.21
CA ALA A 17 -1.10 -8.12 -0.94
C ALA A 17 -1.61 -7.33 -2.16
N ASP A 18 -2.52 -6.38 -1.93
CA ASP A 18 -3.05 -5.50 -2.98
C ASP A 18 -1.96 -4.58 -3.55
N ILE A 19 -1.08 -4.02 -2.71
CA ILE A 19 0.08 -3.23 -3.15
C ILE A 19 0.98 -4.06 -4.08
N ARG A 20 1.37 -5.27 -3.67
CA ARG A 20 2.21 -6.14 -4.52
C ARG A 20 1.55 -6.49 -5.84
N ARG A 21 0.23 -6.69 -5.83
CA ARG A 21 -0.54 -6.97 -7.04
C ARG A 21 -0.56 -5.76 -7.99
N ALA A 22 -0.76 -4.55 -7.46
CA ALA A 22 -0.73 -3.32 -8.23
C ALA A 22 0.66 -3.09 -8.86
N GLU A 23 1.74 -3.29 -8.10
CA GLU A 23 3.12 -3.19 -8.60
C GLU A 23 3.40 -4.22 -9.72
N ALA A 24 2.93 -5.46 -9.55
CA ALA A 24 3.08 -6.49 -10.58
C ALA A 24 2.31 -6.16 -11.87
N MET A 25 1.10 -5.61 -11.74
CA MET A 25 0.31 -5.15 -12.89
C MET A 25 0.99 -3.98 -13.60
N ALA A 26 1.46 -2.97 -12.86
CA ALA A 26 2.21 -1.86 -13.42
C ALA A 26 3.43 -2.35 -14.22
N HIS A 27 4.20 -3.30 -13.66
CA HIS A 27 5.36 -3.89 -14.34
C HIS A 27 5.02 -4.66 -15.64
N ILE A 28 3.87 -5.35 -15.68
CA ILE A 28 3.39 -6.02 -16.89
C ILE A 28 2.99 -5.00 -17.96
N HIS A 29 2.33 -3.92 -17.55
CA HIS A 29 1.92 -2.84 -18.45
C HIS A 29 3.10 -2.03 -18.98
N ASP A 30 4.17 -1.86 -18.19
CA ASP A 30 5.42 -1.20 -18.59
C ASP A 30 6.15 -1.93 -19.74
N ARG A 31 5.85 -3.23 -19.94
CA ARG A 31 6.39 -4.05 -21.04
C ARG A 31 5.54 -4.08 -22.32
N ALA A 32 4.31 -3.56 -22.30
CA ALA A 32 3.41 -3.56 -23.46
C ALA A 32 3.50 -2.22 -24.21
N ALA A 33 4.35 -2.14 -25.24
CA ALA A 33 4.71 -0.87 -25.89
C ALA A 33 3.66 -0.30 -26.89
N THR A 34 2.42 -0.79 -26.91
CA THR A 34 1.44 -0.44 -27.98
C THR A 34 0.26 0.41 -27.56
N ASP A 35 0.17 0.87 -26.31
CA ASP A 35 -0.93 1.77 -25.88
C ASP A 35 -0.46 2.82 -24.85
N ARG A 36 0.52 3.65 -25.24
CA ARG A 36 1.27 4.55 -24.31
C ARG A 36 0.39 5.44 -23.44
N ASP A 37 -0.66 6.03 -23.98
CA ASP A 37 -1.52 6.95 -23.22
C ASP A 37 -2.40 6.20 -22.22
N HIS A 38 -2.95 5.05 -22.64
CA HIS A 38 -3.73 4.19 -21.76
C HIS A 38 -2.86 3.53 -20.67
N HIS A 39 -1.59 3.25 -20.99
CA HIS A 39 -0.60 2.78 -20.03
C HIS A 39 -0.18 3.85 -19.03
N ALA A 40 -0.02 5.11 -19.46
CA ALA A 40 0.27 6.21 -18.55
C ALA A 40 -0.87 6.42 -17.55
N ASP A 41 -2.13 6.42 -18.02
CA ASP A 41 -3.30 6.56 -17.15
C ASP A 41 -3.46 5.37 -16.19
N ALA A 42 -3.23 4.13 -16.67
CA ALA A 42 -3.31 2.93 -15.83
C ALA A 42 -2.19 2.87 -14.78
N ALA A 43 -0.97 3.26 -15.16
CA ALA A 43 0.16 3.35 -14.23
C ALA A 43 -0.07 4.44 -13.17
N GLN A 44 -0.55 5.61 -13.59
CA GLN A 44 -0.89 6.70 -12.65
C GLN A 44 -1.99 6.28 -11.67
N GLN A 45 -3.06 5.62 -12.15
CA GLN A 45 -4.11 5.11 -11.26
C GLN A 45 -3.58 4.05 -10.29
N ALA A 46 -2.66 3.18 -10.73
CA ALA A 46 -2.03 2.19 -9.85
C ALA A 46 -1.15 2.86 -8.79
N ASP A 47 -0.39 3.89 -9.15
CA ASP A 47 0.44 4.66 -8.22
C ASP A 47 -0.40 5.45 -7.21
N GLU A 48 -1.48 6.10 -7.65
CA GLU A 48 -2.41 6.82 -6.78
C GLU A 48 -3.10 5.86 -5.78
N ARG A 49 -3.45 4.65 -6.25
CA ARG A 49 -3.99 3.59 -5.39
C ARG A 49 -2.96 3.14 -4.36
N ALA A 50 -1.74 2.84 -4.80
CA ALA A 50 -0.67 2.39 -3.92
C ALA A 50 -0.30 3.45 -2.87
N GLU A 51 -0.30 4.74 -3.23
CA GLU A 51 -0.07 5.83 -2.28
C GLU A 51 -1.23 5.99 -1.29
N THR A 52 -2.48 5.82 -1.74
CA THR A 52 -3.65 5.82 -0.85
C THR A 52 -3.56 4.69 0.18
N ASP A 53 -3.23 3.48 -0.28
CA ASP A 53 -3.11 2.30 0.59
C ASP A 53 -1.91 2.44 1.54
N ARG A 54 -0.78 3.00 1.08
CA ARG A 54 0.35 3.36 1.94
C ARG A 54 -0.05 4.34 3.05
N ARG A 55 -0.81 5.39 2.74
CA ARG A 55 -1.30 6.35 3.75
C ARG A 55 -2.21 5.68 4.76
N ALA A 56 -3.11 4.81 4.32
CA ALA A 56 -3.97 4.05 5.20
C ALA A 56 -3.17 3.12 6.13
N ALA A 57 -2.18 2.40 5.59
CA ALA A 57 -1.29 1.54 6.37
C ALA A 57 -0.49 2.33 7.41
N ARG A 58 0.06 3.50 7.03
CA ARG A 58 0.75 4.42 7.96
C ARG A 58 -0.16 4.82 9.12
N ALA A 59 -1.37 5.28 8.82
CA ALA A 59 -2.33 5.70 9.85
C ALA A 59 -2.70 4.55 10.81
N LEU A 60 -2.86 3.32 10.30
CA LEU A 60 -3.13 2.15 11.11
C LEU A 60 -1.96 1.80 12.05
N ILE A 61 -0.73 1.90 11.56
CA ILE A 61 0.47 1.64 12.35
C ILE A 61 0.62 2.68 13.46
N GLU A 62 0.48 3.97 13.14
CA GLU A 62 0.57 5.05 14.13
C GLU A 62 -0.55 4.98 15.18
N GLN A 63 -1.75 4.54 14.80
CA GLN A 63 -2.84 4.25 15.75
C GLN A 63 -2.55 3.03 16.63
N ALA A 64 -1.90 2.00 16.10
CA ALA A 64 -1.56 0.79 16.85
C ALA A 64 -0.40 1.02 17.84
N PHE A 65 0.49 1.96 17.54
CA PHE A 65 1.66 2.29 18.35
C PHE A 65 1.70 3.79 18.67
N PRO A 66 0.95 4.23 19.70
CA PRO A 66 0.94 5.63 20.11
C PRO A 66 2.35 6.11 20.45
N GLY A 67 2.84 7.12 19.72
CA GLY A 67 4.19 7.67 19.89
C GLY A 67 5.25 7.11 18.93
N VAL A 68 4.91 6.11 18.11
CA VAL A 68 5.74 5.67 16.98
C VAL A 68 5.23 6.37 15.72
N THR A 69 6.06 7.24 15.14
CA THR A 69 5.76 7.88 13.85
C THR A 69 6.35 7.08 12.71
N TRP A 70 5.77 7.20 11.52
CA TRP A 70 6.32 6.57 10.32
C TRP A 70 7.80 6.93 10.09
N THR A 71 8.20 8.17 10.39
CA THR A 71 9.60 8.63 10.28
C THR A 71 10.55 7.86 11.21
N MET A 72 10.08 7.41 12.38
CA MET A 72 10.88 6.56 13.28
C MET A 72 11.04 5.15 12.71
N ILE A 73 10.02 4.62 12.04
CA ILE A 73 10.04 3.31 11.39
C ILE A 73 10.99 3.33 10.19
N GLU A 74 10.92 4.35 9.34
CA GLU A 74 11.83 4.50 8.19
C GLU A 74 13.30 4.55 8.62
N LYS A 75 13.61 5.26 9.72
CA LYS A 75 14.97 5.31 10.27
C LYS A 75 15.47 3.99 10.83
N ALA A 76 14.58 3.11 11.29
CA ALA A 76 14.94 1.81 11.85
C ALA A 76 15.08 0.71 10.78
N ALA A 77 14.60 0.95 9.57
CA ALA A 77 14.63 0.02 8.44
C ALA A 77 15.85 0.21 7.51
N LEU A 78 16.65 1.27 7.73
CA LEU A 78 17.93 1.56 7.07
C LEU A 78 19.10 1.03 7.90
#